data_AF-A0A8T3MFH5-F1
#
_entry.id   AF-A0A8T3MFH5-F1
#
_cell.length_a   1.000
_cell.length_b   1.000
_cell.length_c   1.000
_cell.angle_alpha   90.00
_cell.angle_beta   90.00
_cell.angle_gamma   90.00
#
_symmetry.space_group_name_H-M   'P 1'
#
loop_
_entity.id
_entity.type
_entity.pdbx_description
1 polymer ?
#
loop_
_entity_poly.entity_id
_entity_poly.type
_entity_poly.pdbx_seq_one_letter_code
_entity_poly.pdbx_strand_id
1 'polypeptide(L)' 'PRWERASSLEAAVVRADELARDALAILPDDAAATVLLSPAAASFDMFADYEARGRAFKEAVRALAAARPQRRDR' A
#
# COMPACT_ATOMS: atom_id res chain seq x y z
N PRO A 1 0.32 -3.89 20.17
CA PRO A 1 0.80 -3.85 18.77
C PRO A 1 -0.34 -3.40 17.86
N ARG A 2 -0.12 -2.42 16.97
CA ARG A 2 -1.16 -1.90 16.06
C ARG A 2 -1.10 -2.69 14.75
N TRP A 3 -1.78 -3.82 14.70
CA TRP A 3 -1.97 -4.60 13.49
C TRP A 3 -3.46 -4.63 13.13
N GLU A 4 -3.76 -4.64 11.84
CA GLU A 4 -5.11 -4.79 11.31
C GLU A 4 -5.12 -5.84 10.20
N ARG A 5 -6.25 -6.51 10.00
CA ARG A 5 -6.44 -7.50 8.94
C ARG A 5 -7.13 -6.84 7.75
N ALA A 6 -6.62 -7.07 6.55
CA ALA A 6 -7.27 -6.75 5.29
C ALA A 6 -7.80 -8.02 4.62
N SER A 7 -8.89 -7.90 3.88
CA SER A 7 -9.51 -9.02 3.15
C SER A 7 -8.82 -9.35 1.82
N SER A 8 -8.05 -8.41 1.26
CA SER A 8 -7.23 -8.63 0.06
C SER A 8 -5.95 -7.78 0.09
N LEU A 9 -5.03 -8.06 -0.83
CA LEU A 9 -3.81 -7.25 -0.99
C LEU A 9 -4.13 -5.82 -1.43
N GLU A 10 -5.13 -5.66 -2.31
CA GLU A 10 -5.62 -4.36 -2.78
C GLU A 10 -6.18 -3.54 -1.62
N ALA A 11 -7.03 -4.15 -0.79
CA ALA A 11 -7.57 -3.51 0.41
C ALA A 11 -6.45 -3.10 1.38
N ALA A 12 -5.43 -3.95 1.54
CA ALA A 12 -4.25 -3.63 2.35
C ALA A 12 -3.47 -2.42 1.80
N VAL A 13 -3.30 -2.33 0.47
CA VAL A 13 -2.60 -1.21 -0.18
C VAL A 13 -3.37 0.09 -0.02
N VAL A 14 -4.70 0.08 -0.23
CA VAL A 14 -5.56 1.26 -0.02
C VAL A 14 -5.45 1.73 1.44
N ARG A 15 -5.55 0.79 2.38
CA ARG A 15 -5.53 1.12 3.80
C ARG A 15 -4.17 1.65 4.27
N ALA A 16 -3.08 1.05 3.80
CA ALA A 16 -1.73 1.53 4.09
C ALA A 16 -1.50 2.95 3.55
N ASP A 17 -2.06 3.27 2.39
CA ASP A 17 -1.97 4.59 1.80
C ASP A 17 -2.80 5.64 2.56
N GLU A 18 -4.00 5.30 3.04
CA GLU A 18 -4.76 6.17 3.95
C GLU A 18 -3.97 6.49 5.21
N LEU A 19 -3.41 5.48 5.87
CA LEU A 19 -2.59 5.67 7.07
C LEU A 19 -1.36 6.53 6.80
N ALA A 20 -0.70 6.33 5.66
CA ALA A 20 0.43 7.16 5.25
C ALA A 20 0.03 8.62 5.06
N ARG A 21 -1.12 8.89 4.43
CA ARG A 21 -1.64 10.26 4.24
C ARG A 21 -2.05 10.90 5.56
N ASP A 22 -2.74 10.17 6.43
CA ASP A 22 -3.12 10.66 7.76
C ASP A 22 -1.89 11.04 8.59
N ALA A 23 -0.81 10.25 8.49
CA ALA A 23 0.47 10.57 9.12
C ALA A 23 1.10 11.83 8.52
N LEU A 24 1.11 11.97 7.19
CA LEU A 24 1.66 13.14 6.51
C LEU A 24 0.88 14.43 6.78
N ALA A 25 -0.42 14.35 7.04
CA ALA A 25 -1.27 15.52 7.30
C ALA A 25 -0.88 16.32 8.56
N ILE A 26 -0.08 15.73 9.46
CA ILE A 26 0.42 16.37 10.68
C ILE A 26 1.94 16.57 10.70
N LEU A 27 2.62 16.20 9.62
CA LEU A 27 4.07 16.33 9.46
C LEU A 27 4.41 17.55 8.59
N PRO A 28 5.68 18.02 8.60
CA PRO A 28 6.15 19.07 7.70
C PRO A 28 5.91 18.76 6.21
N ASP A 29 5.82 19.80 5.39
CA ASP A 29 5.51 19.68 3.95
C ASP A 29 6.53 18.87 3.15
N ASP A 30 7.77 18.74 3.64
CA ASP A 30 8.85 17.96 3.02
C ASP A 30 8.95 16.52 3.54
N ALA A 31 8.06 16.12 4.47
CA ALA A 31 8.02 14.76 4.98
C ALA A 31 7.53 13.77 3.92
N ALA A 32 8.03 12.54 4.02
CA ALA A 32 7.61 11.43 3.18
C ALA A 32 7.22 10.22 4.05
N ALA A 33 6.22 9.47 3.58
CA ALA A 33 5.81 8.21 4.18
C ALA A 33 6.05 7.07 3.18
N THR A 34 6.53 5.94 3.69
CA THR A 34 6.85 4.76 2.88
C THR A 34 6.00 3.58 3.32
N VAL A 35 5.32 2.95 2.36
CA VAL A 35 4.63 1.68 2.55
C VAL A 35 5.53 0.56 2.04
N LEU A 36 5.83 -0.42 2.90
CA LEU A 36 6.68 -1.57 2.59
C LEU A 36 5.89 -2.87 2.58
N LEU A 37 5.98 -3.63 1.49
CA LEU A 37 5.56 -5.03 1.45
C LEU A 37 6.67 -5.92 2.02
N SER A 38 6.47 -6.49 3.21
CA SER A 38 7.46 -7.36 3.89
C SER A 38 6.82 -8.65 4.43
N PRO A 39 6.59 -9.66 3.58
CA PRO A 39 6.04 -10.95 4.01
C PRO A 39 7.09 -11.78 4.77
N ALA A 40 6.71 -12.29 5.95
CA ALA A 40 7.63 -12.98 6.86
C ALA A 40 8.01 -14.43 6.47
N ALA A 41 7.40 -15.01 5.43
CA ALA A 41 7.77 -16.31 4.83
C ALA A 41 7.06 -16.53 3.47
N ALA A 42 7.41 -17.60 2.75
CA ALA A 42 6.86 -17.96 1.45
C ALA A 42 5.32 -18.08 1.50
N SER A 43 4.64 -17.30 0.65
CA SER A 43 3.20 -17.39 0.44
C SER A 43 2.92 -18.67 -0.31
N PHE A 44 2.46 -19.71 0.39
CA PHE A 44 2.00 -20.94 -0.25
C PHE A 44 0.46 -21.05 -0.30
N ASP A 45 -0.25 -20.05 0.22
CA ASP A 45 -1.71 -20.06 0.40
C ASP A 45 -2.48 -19.04 -0.46
N MET A 46 -1.90 -17.88 -0.78
CA MET A 46 -2.58 -16.83 -1.59
C MET A 46 -1.98 -16.56 -2.96
N PHE A 47 -0.72 -16.91 -3.20
CA PHE A 47 -0.01 -16.63 -4.46
C PHE A 47 0.87 -17.82 -4.84
N ALA A 48 1.05 -18.04 -6.15
CA ALA A 48 1.85 -19.16 -6.66
C ALA A 48 3.34 -19.06 -6.26
N ASP A 49 3.89 -17.85 -6.22
CA ASP A 49 5.27 -17.59 -5.86
C ASP A 49 5.46 -16.14 -5.35
N TYR A 50 6.69 -15.82 -4.94
CA TYR A 50 7.06 -14.50 -4.43
C TYR A 50 6.95 -13.40 -5.50
N GLU A 51 7.20 -13.72 -6.77
CA GLU A 51 7.14 -12.76 -7.87
C GLU A 51 5.70 -12.40 -8.19
N ALA A 52 4.79 -13.37 -8.19
CA ALA A 52 3.35 -13.21 -8.41
C ALA A 52 2.76 -12.27 -7.36
N ARG A 53 3.12 -12.46 -6.08
CA ARG A 53 2.76 -11.55 -5.00
C ARG A 53 3.33 -10.14 -5.21
N GLY A 54 4.58 -10.03 -5.65
CA GLY A 54 5.21 -8.76 -5.97
C GLY A 54 4.55 -8.04 -7.15
N ARG A 55 4.14 -8.78 -8.19
CA ARG A 55 3.38 -8.28 -9.34
C ARG A 55 2.01 -7.76 -8.89
N ALA A 56 1.27 -8.55 -8.10
CA ALA A 56 -0.03 -8.15 -7.56
C ALA A 56 0.07 -6.88 -6.69
N PHE A 57 1.11 -6.74 -5.86
CA PHE A 57 1.32 -5.50 -5.09
C PHE A 57 1.57 -4.30 -6.00
N LYS A 58 2.42 -4.44 -7.03
CA LYS A 58 2.67 -3.37 -8.01
C LYS A 58 1.41 -2.98 -8.77
N GLU A 59 0.58 -3.94 -9.13
CA GLU A 59 -0.71 -3.71 -9.81
C GLU A 59 -1.68 -2.96 -8.90
N ALA A 60 -1.82 -3.38 -7.64
CA ALA A 60 -2.65 -2.68 -6.65
C ALA A 60 -2.19 -1.22 -6.43
N VAL A 61 -0.88 -0.98 -6.32
CA VAL A 61 -0.32 0.38 -6.21
C VAL A 61 -0.61 1.22 -7.45
N ARG A 62 -0.46 0.64 -8.66
CA ARG A 62 -0.77 1.34 -9.93
C ARG A 62 -2.26 1.67 -10.04
N ALA A 63 -3.14 0.74 -9.68
CA ALA A 63 -4.58 0.95 -9.69
C ALA A 63 -4.98 2.07 -8.72
N LEU A 64 -4.43 2.07 -7.50
CA LEU A 64 -4.63 3.15 -6.54
C LEU A 64 -4.14 4.49 -7.06
N ALA A 65 -2.96 4.54 -7.69
CA ALA A 65 -2.43 5.76 -8.28
C ALA A 65 -3.30 6.29 -9.43
N ALA A 66 -3.86 5.41 -10.26
CA ALA A 66 -4.77 5.78 -11.34
C ALA A 66 -6.15 6.25 -10.84
N ALA A 67 -6.63 5.68 -9.73
CA ALA A 67 -7.90 6.06 -9.11
C ALA A 67 -7.81 7.37 -8.29
N ARG A 68 -6.61 7.84 -7.97
CA ARG A 68 -6.43 9.10 -7.26
C ARG A 68 -6.86 10.26 -8.15
N PRO A 69 -7.71 11.18 -7.65
CA PRO A 69 -7.93 12.44 -8.33
C PRO A 69 -6.58 13.14 -8.44
N GLN A 70 -6.21 13.53 -9.66
CA GLN A 70 -5.02 14.35 -9.89
C GLN A 70 -5.14 15.57 -8.97
N ARG A 71 -4.18 15.75 -8.05
CA ARG A 71 -4.07 17.00 -7.30
C ARG A 71 -3.91 18.08 -8.37
N ARG A 72 -4.96 18.88 -8.61
CA ARG A 72 -4.82 20.12 -9.37
C ARG A 72 -3.71 20.89 -8.70
N ASP A 73 -2.69 21.22 -9.49
CA ASP A 73 -1.48 21.89 -9.09
C ASP A 73 -1.76 22.96 -8.03
N ARG A 74 -0.99 22.91 -6.94
CA ARG A 74 -0.91 23.97 -5.95
C ARG A 74 0.27 24.85 -6.29
#